data_AF-A0A7S4T4Q4-F1
#
_entry.id   AF-A0A7S4T4Q4-F1
#
_cell.length_a   1.000
_cell.length_b   1.000
_cell.length_c   1.000
_cell.angle_alpha   90.00
_cell.angle_beta   90.00
_cell.angle_gamma   90.00
#
_symmetry.space_group_name_H-M   'P 1'
#
loop_
_entity.id
_entity.type
_entity.pdbx_description
1 polymer ?
#
loop_
_entity_poly.entity_id
_entity_poly.type
_entity_poly.pdbx_seq_one_letter_code
_entity_poly.pdbx_strand_id
1 'polypeptide(L)'
;LLPADILEHRLTRLLPAGSAVVNPRISSLDLPTVIISGQEDNLLPTKEEAERLSKEFPNNNLIRVSGSGHWVLDDRLNLTEIIVDSQIDPFKKRLEKPIDPITGWKKPSEEYTRHTIENSVKPLRRLTSPVFFSTDKEGKRRKGLSELPTQNEGPLLFVANHQFGGLDLGMIIAELVEERDLWVRGLAHPIAMGVAGAINGGEQVASRRTIRTDGNGDNNNFFSTDRFKDFGAVVVTPRNYYRLMQTGQNALLFPGGVKEVFHGKDEAYKLIWPENVDFVRTAARFNATIVPISALGAADSVNILIDGPEILKLPFGIGERAANSSANIVSARFNQNNTDELFQPPFALPKGLPARHYFVFGEAISTDHIDPKDKDGCAKLYKAVQDEMNRGFDDVLHARKEDPFADTARRIAYEQLAGRAAPTFPVELLNRKKVNTT
;
A
#
# COMPACT_ATOMS: atom_id res chain seq x y z
N LEU A 1 -26.55 30.96 24.84
CA LEU A 1 -25.70 31.08 26.05
C LEU A 1 -26.60 30.96 27.27
N LEU A 2 -26.17 30.23 28.30
CA LEU A 2 -26.94 30.07 29.55
C LEU A 2 -26.99 31.39 30.32
N PRO A 3 -28.07 31.67 31.08
CA PRO A 3 -28.11 32.76 32.06
C PRO A 3 -26.95 32.71 33.05
N ALA A 4 -26.46 33.87 33.48
CA ALA A 4 -25.23 33.99 34.28
C ALA A 4 -25.33 33.29 35.64
N ASP A 5 -26.48 33.41 36.31
CA ASP A 5 -26.82 32.74 37.57
C ASP A 5 -26.83 31.21 37.42
N ILE A 6 -27.37 30.70 36.31
CA ILE A 6 -27.38 29.26 36.01
C ILE A 6 -25.97 28.74 35.75
N LEU A 7 -25.15 29.50 35.02
CA LEU A 7 -23.76 29.13 34.75
C LEU A 7 -22.93 29.11 36.04
N GLU A 8 -23.07 30.14 36.87
CA GLU A 8 -22.42 30.22 38.19
C GLU A 8 -22.82 29.05 39.06
N HIS A 9 -24.12 28.73 39.14
CA HIS A 9 -24.59 27.59 39.91
C HIS A 9 -23.99 26.26 39.40
N ARG A 10 -23.93 26.06 38.08
CA ARG A 10 -23.34 24.85 37.49
C ARG A 10 -21.85 24.72 37.81
N LEU A 11 -21.09 25.80 37.70
CA LEU A 11 -19.64 25.78 37.92
C LEU A 11 -19.24 25.71 39.40
N THR A 12 -19.97 26.39 40.27
CA THR A 12 -19.58 26.53 41.70
C THR A 12 -20.26 25.52 42.62
N ARG A 13 -21.44 24.99 42.23
CA ARG A 13 -22.20 24.05 43.07
C ARG A 13 -22.24 22.64 42.47
N LEU A 14 -22.70 22.50 41.23
CA LEU A 14 -22.94 21.18 40.64
C LEU A 14 -21.65 20.48 40.23
N LEU A 15 -20.75 21.17 39.51
CA LEU A 15 -19.52 20.57 38.99
C LEU A 15 -18.61 20.04 40.12
N PRO A 16 -18.28 20.80 41.19
CA PRO A 16 -17.41 20.30 42.25
C PRO A 16 -18.02 19.11 43.00
N ALA A 17 -19.33 19.15 43.26
CA ALA A 17 -20.04 18.05 43.91
C ALA A 17 -19.99 16.77 43.07
N GLY A 18 -20.22 16.88 41.75
CA GLY A 18 -20.10 15.76 40.83
C GLY A 18 -18.67 15.24 40.71
N SER A 19 -17.69 16.12 40.51
CA SER A 19 -16.28 15.75 40.36
C SER A 19 -15.72 15.06 41.60
N ALA A 20 -16.10 15.50 42.82
CA ALA A 20 -15.68 14.85 44.06
C ALA A 20 -16.18 13.39 44.18
N VAL A 21 -17.33 13.09 43.57
CA VAL A 21 -17.89 11.73 43.52
C VAL A 21 -17.25 10.92 42.39
N VAL A 22 -17.10 11.50 41.19
CA VAL A 22 -16.70 10.75 40.00
C VAL A 22 -15.19 10.53 39.95
N ASN A 23 -14.36 11.56 40.19
CA ASN A 23 -12.91 11.49 39.96
C ASN A 23 -12.21 10.33 40.69
N PRO A 24 -12.48 10.05 41.98
CA PRO A 24 -11.83 8.93 42.68
C PRO A 24 -12.24 7.54 42.17
N ARG A 25 -13.31 7.45 41.37
CA ARG A 25 -13.90 6.20 40.90
C ARG A 25 -13.60 5.93 39.42
N ILE A 26 -13.12 6.92 38.65
CA ILE A 26 -12.89 6.77 37.20
C ILE A 26 -11.96 5.58 36.92
N SER A 27 -10.89 5.42 37.70
CA SER A 27 -9.92 4.33 37.54
C SER A 27 -10.48 2.93 37.85
N SER A 28 -11.62 2.85 38.54
CA SER A 28 -12.32 1.59 38.82
C SER A 28 -13.29 1.15 37.72
N LEU A 29 -13.50 1.96 36.67
CA LEU A 29 -14.41 1.65 35.58
C LEU A 29 -13.74 0.76 34.53
N ASP A 30 -13.94 -0.55 34.66
CA ASP A 30 -13.51 -1.56 33.67
C ASP A 30 -14.63 -1.88 32.66
N LEU A 31 -15.24 -0.82 32.10
CA LEU A 31 -16.21 -0.95 31.02
C LEU A 31 -15.58 -0.48 29.71
N PRO A 32 -15.87 -1.14 28.56
CA PRO A 32 -15.43 -0.65 27.26
C PRO A 32 -15.91 0.79 27.03
N THR A 33 -14.99 1.73 27.06
CA THR A 33 -15.28 3.17 26.97
C THR A 33 -14.71 3.76 25.68
N VAL A 34 -15.43 4.70 25.06
CA VAL A 34 -14.94 5.50 23.92
C VAL A 34 -14.87 6.95 24.36
N ILE A 35 -13.72 7.58 24.15
CA ILE A 35 -13.47 8.99 24.46
C ILE A 35 -13.32 9.72 23.12
N ILE A 36 -14.13 10.74 22.86
CA ILE A 36 -14.07 11.54 21.62
C ILE A 36 -13.67 12.96 22.00
N SER A 37 -12.63 13.48 21.36
CA SER A 37 -12.01 14.76 21.73
C SER A 37 -11.69 15.63 20.51
N GLY A 38 -12.27 16.83 20.47
CA GLY A 38 -11.90 17.87 19.51
C GLY A 38 -10.52 18.46 19.87
N GLN A 39 -9.62 18.54 18.88
CA GLN A 39 -8.23 18.97 19.13
C GLN A 39 -8.04 20.49 19.15
N GLU A 40 -9.04 21.27 18.71
CA GLU A 40 -8.99 22.73 18.58
C GLU A 40 -10.07 23.41 19.45
N ASP A 41 -10.38 22.80 20.59
CA ASP A 41 -11.35 23.34 21.55
C ASP A 41 -10.77 24.54 22.30
N ASN A 42 -11.30 25.74 22.00
CA ASN A 42 -10.93 26.99 22.67
C ASN A 42 -11.76 27.30 23.92
N LEU A 43 -12.80 26.50 24.21
CA LEU A 43 -13.70 26.70 25.36
C LEU A 43 -13.23 25.92 26.58
N LEU A 44 -12.78 24.67 26.38
CA LEU A 44 -12.30 23.78 27.43
C LEU A 44 -10.96 23.15 27.04
N PRO A 45 -10.12 22.74 28.01
CA PRO A 45 -8.88 21.99 27.76
C PRO A 45 -9.19 20.52 27.39
N THR A 46 -10.02 20.32 26.37
CA THR A 46 -10.58 19.02 25.97
C THR A 46 -9.51 18.04 25.50
N LYS A 47 -8.42 18.54 24.93
CA LYS A 47 -7.29 17.72 24.50
C LYS A 47 -6.54 17.13 25.71
N GLU A 48 -6.18 17.97 26.66
CA GLU A 48 -5.44 17.60 27.86
C GLU A 48 -6.30 16.70 28.75
N GLU A 49 -7.60 17.02 28.88
CA GLU A 49 -8.52 16.21 29.67
C GLU A 49 -8.75 14.82 29.05
N ALA A 50 -8.91 14.72 27.73
CA ALA A 50 -9.05 13.43 27.08
C ALA A 50 -7.78 12.56 27.23
N GLU A 51 -6.60 13.17 27.23
CA GLU A 51 -5.34 12.49 27.53
C GLU A 51 -5.26 11.99 28.96
N ARG A 52 -5.70 12.81 29.92
CA ARG A 52 -5.78 12.41 31.32
C ARG A 52 -6.74 11.24 31.49
N LEU A 53 -7.95 11.34 30.94
CA LEU A 53 -8.96 10.27 31.00
C LEU A 53 -8.46 8.99 30.33
N SER A 54 -7.81 9.07 29.18
CA SER A 54 -7.27 7.87 28.49
C SER A 54 -6.20 7.13 29.30
N LYS A 55 -5.51 7.81 30.23
CA LYS A 55 -4.57 7.18 31.17
C LYS A 55 -5.29 6.55 32.38
N GLU A 56 -6.40 7.14 32.81
CA GLU A 56 -7.16 6.70 34.00
C GLU A 56 -8.13 5.57 33.69
N PHE A 57 -8.78 5.57 32.53
CA PHE A 57 -9.68 4.49 32.13
C PHE A 57 -8.88 3.27 31.66
N PRO A 58 -8.95 2.11 32.32
CA PRO A 58 -8.15 0.94 31.95
C PRO A 58 -8.53 0.36 30.58
N ASN A 59 -9.80 0.45 30.21
CA ASN A 59 -10.36 -0.11 28.99
C ASN A 59 -10.99 1.01 28.15
N ASN A 60 -10.18 1.76 27.41
CA ASN A 60 -10.63 2.90 26.60
C ASN A 60 -10.09 2.91 25.16
N ASN A 61 -10.89 3.48 24.27
CA ASN A 61 -10.48 3.93 22.94
C ASN A 61 -10.60 5.46 22.86
N LEU A 62 -9.47 6.16 22.73
CA LEU A 62 -9.44 7.61 22.51
C LEU A 62 -9.45 7.93 21.02
N ILE A 63 -10.42 8.72 20.59
CA ILE A 63 -10.60 9.24 19.22
C ILE A 63 -10.37 10.75 19.25
N ARG A 64 -9.45 11.20 18.41
CA ARG A 64 -9.06 12.60 18.29
C ARG A 64 -9.55 13.15 16.97
N VAL A 65 -10.29 14.25 17.03
CA VAL A 65 -10.91 14.87 15.86
C VAL A 65 -10.21 16.20 15.60
N SER A 66 -9.31 16.19 14.62
CA SER A 66 -8.58 17.38 14.15
C SER A 66 -9.54 18.34 13.44
N GLY A 67 -9.28 19.66 13.47
CA GLY A 67 -10.19 20.64 12.86
C GLY A 67 -11.53 20.81 13.59
N SER A 68 -11.66 20.26 14.80
CA SER A 68 -12.87 20.31 15.61
C SER A 68 -12.61 20.94 16.97
N GLY A 69 -13.49 21.88 17.34
CA GLY A 69 -13.54 22.49 18.67
C GLY A 69 -14.44 21.71 19.64
N HIS A 70 -15.06 22.44 20.57
CA HIS A 70 -15.94 21.89 21.61
C HIS A 70 -17.08 21.01 21.08
N TRP A 71 -17.67 21.40 19.94
CA TRP A 71 -18.82 20.72 19.33
C TRP A 71 -18.37 19.59 18.41
N VAL A 72 -17.72 18.57 18.99
CA VAL A 72 -17.08 17.48 18.24
C VAL A 72 -18.06 16.54 17.53
N LEU A 73 -19.30 16.46 18.00
CA LEU A 73 -20.36 15.64 17.42
C LEU A 73 -21.14 16.42 16.36
N ASP A 74 -20.45 16.93 15.34
CA ASP A 74 -21.07 17.58 14.18
C ASP A 74 -21.23 16.61 13.00
N ASP A 75 -21.73 17.12 11.88
CA ASP A 75 -22.03 16.36 10.65
C ASP A 75 -20.79 15.77 9.97
N ARG A 76 -19.58 16.19 10.36
CA ARG A 76 -18.32 15.63 9.87
C ARG A 76 -17.93 14.34 10.60
N LEU A 77 -18.56 14.05 11.75
CA LEU A 77 -18.24 12.91 12.60
C LEU A 77 -19.30 11.81 12.50
N ASN A 78 -18.95 10.65 11.92
CA ASN A 78 -19.79 9.46 11.92
C ASN A 78 -19.71 8.72 13.27
N LEU A 79 -20.55 9.12 14.23
CA LEU A 79 -20.61 8.48 15.54
C LEU A 79 -21.03 7.00 15.48
N THR A 80 -21.86 6.63 14.50
CA THR A 80 -22.33 5.23 14.34
C THR A 80 -21.17 4.30 14.03
N GLU A 81 -20.33 4.67 13.06
CA GLU A 81 -19.12 3.94 12.68
C GLU A 81 -18.16 3.82 13.86
N ILE A 82 -17.91 4.93 14.56
CA ILE A 82 -17.10 4.95 15.79
C ILE A 82 -17.58 3.89 16.79
N ILE A 83 -18.88 3.86 17.11
CA ILE A 83 -19.42 2.95 18.11
C ILE A 83 -19.31 1.50 17.63
N VAL A 84 -19.66 1.24 16.36
CA VAL A 84 -19.62 -0.10 15.74
C VAL A 84 -18.21 -0.68 15.74
N ASP A 85 -17.20 0.14 15.44
CA ASP A 85 -15.81 -0.32 15.32
C ASP A 85 -15.04 -0.25 16.65
N SER A 86 -15.60 0.46 17.63
CA SER A 86 -15.04 0.52 18.97
C SER A 86 -15.14 -0.82 19.71
N GLN A 87 -14.50 -0.84 20.88
CA GLN A 87 -14.61 -1.94 21.83
C GLN A 87 -15.99 -2.07 22.51
N ILE A 88 -16.89 -1.10 22.33
CA ILE A 88 -18.28 -1.24 22.77
C ILE A 88 -18.96 -2.36 21.98
N ASP A 89 -18.63 -2.49 20.68
CA ASP A 89 -19.10 -3.55 19.77
C ASP A 89 -20.54 -4.01 20.06
N PRO A 90 -21.53 -3.10 19.92
CA PRO A 90 -22.92 -3.38 20.33
C PRO A 90 -23.53 -4.57 19.58
N PHE A 91 -22.97 -4.91 18.42
CA PHE A 91 -23.42 -6.00 17.57
C PHE A 91 -22.61 -7.29 17.75
N LYS A 92 -21.65 -7.32 18.69
CA LYS A 92 -20.79 -8.49 18.96
C LYS A 92 -20.04 -9.00 17.72
N LYS A 93 -19.73 -8.13 16.75
CA LYS A 93 -19.01 -8.49 15.53
C LYS A 93 -17.66 -9.14 15.83
N ARG A 94 -16.99 -8.74 16.92
CA ARG A 94 -15.69 -9.30 17.35
C ARG A 94 -15.80 -10.73 17.90
N LEU A 95 -17.01 -11.21 18.22
CA LEU A 95 -17.27 -12.61 18.59
C LEU A 95 -17.53 -13.50 17.36
N GLU A 96 -17.75 -12.91 16.19
CA GLU A 96 -17.79 -13.68 14.94
C GLU A 96 -16.38 -14.21 14.65
N LYS A 97 -16.29 -15.48 14.26
CA LYS A 97 -15.00 -16.06 13.85
C LYS A 97 -14.44 -15.21 12.72
N PRO A 98 -13.16 -14.78 12.77
CA PRO A 98 -12.55 -14.02 11.69
C PRO A 98 -12.76 -14.78 10.38
N ILE A 99 -13.36 -14.09 9.40
CA ILE A 99 -13.53 -14.64 8.06
C ILE A 99 -12.14 -15.00 7.54
N ASP A 100 -11.99 -16.23 7.07
CA ASP A 100 -10.72 -16.67 6.49
C ASP A 100 -10.41 -15.80 5.27
N PRO A 101 -9.29 -15.05 5.25
CA PRO A 101 -9.03 -14.09 4.19
C PRO A 101 -8.83 -14.74 2.82
N ILE A 102 -8.58 -16.05 2.77
CA ILE A 102 -8.34 -16.79 1.53
C ILE A 102 -9.63 -17.40 1.00
N THR A 103 -10.36 -18.15 1.83
CA THR A 103 -11.56 -18.87 1.40
C THR A 103 -12.85 -18.08 1.59
N GLY A 104 -12.86 -17.09 2.48
CA GLY A 104 -14.04 -16.27 2.79
C GLY A 104 -14.08 -14.92 2.07
N TRP A 105 -13.01 -14.54 1.37
CA TRP A 105 -13.01 -13.31 0.57
C TRP A 105 -13.95 -13.43 -0.64
N LYS A 106 -14.63 -12.33 -0.96
CA LYS A 106 -15.50 -12.21 -2.11
C LYS A 106 -15.10 -10.96 -2.89
N LYS A 107 -15.18 -11.07 -4.23
CA LYS A 107 -15.00 -9.93 -5.14
C LYS A 107 -15.94 -8.79 -4.71
N PRO A 108 -15.44 -7.55 -4.57
CA PRO A 108 -16.28 -6.39 -4.32
C PRO A 108 -17.34 -6.19 -5.42
N SER A 109 -18.38 -5.42 -5.13
CA SER A 109 -19.38 -5.09 -6.15
C SER A 109 -18.75 -4.26 -7.28
N GLU A 110 -19.25 -4.42 -8.51
CA GLU A 110 -18.74 -3.66 -9.66
C GLU A 110 -18.82 -2.14 -9.46
N GLU A 111 -19.88 -1.67 -8.79
CA GLU A 111 -20.05 -0.26 -8.44
C GLU A 111 -18.94 0.22 -7.49
N TYR A 112 -18.68 -0.53 -6.42
CA TYR A 112 -17.62 -0.21 -5.47
C TYR A 112 -16.23 -0.27 -6.13
N THR A 113 -16.00 -1.28 -6.98
CA THR A 113 -14.77 -1.40 -7.76
C THR A 113 -14.55 -0.20 -8.67
N ARG A 114 -15.57 0.18 -9.45
CA ARG A 114 -15.50 1.34 -10.36
C ARG A 114 -15.24 2.63 -9.60
N HIS A 115 -16.00 2.87 -8.53
CA HIS A 115 -15.85 4.04 -7.68
C HIS A 115 -14.43 4.13 -7.09
N THR A 116 -13.89 3.01 -6.61
CA THR A 116 -12.53 2.97 -6.05
C THR A 116 -11.48 3.26 -7.11
N ILE A 117 -11.56 2.65 -8.29
CA ILE A 117 -10.61 2.91 -9.38
C ILE A 117 -10.70 4.38 -9.82
N GLU A 118 -11.91 4.93 -9.91
CA GLU A 118 -12.16 6.32 -10.31
C GLU A 118 -11.56 7.34 -9.36
N ASN A 119 -11.71 7.11 -8.07
CA ASN A 119 -11.32 8.07 -7.06
C ASN A 119 -9.87 7.90 -6.60
N SER A 120 -9.33 6.68 -6.67
CA SER A 120 -8.04 6.37 -6.06
C SER A 120 -6.94 6.01 -7.06
N VAL A 121 -7.28 5.55 -8.27
CA VAL A 121 -6.28 5.13 -9.27
C VAL A 121 -6.24 6.08 -10.47
N LYS A 122 -7.39 6.51 -11.00
CA LYS A 122 -7.45 7.42 -12.17
C LYS A 122 -6.70 8.74 -11.96
N PRO A 123 -6.70 9.41 -10.78
CA PRO A 123 -5.91 10.62 -10.58
C PRO A 123 -4.41 10.39 -10.78
N LEU A 124 -3.89 9.29 -10.22
CA LEU A 124 -2.49 8.91 -10.41
C LEU A 124 -2.21 8.58 -11.88
N ARG A 125 -3.08 7.80 -12.55
CA ARG A 125 -2.96 7.49 -13.98
C ARG A 125 -2.95 8.74 -14.86
N ARG A 126 -3.71 9.79 -14.54
CA ARG A 126 -3.68 11.06 -15.29
C ARG A 126 -2.35 11.79 -15.14
N LEU A 127 -1.72 11.71 -13.97
CA LEU A 127 -0.42 12.33 -13.73
C LEU A 127 0.72 11.54 -14.39
N THR A 128 0.69 10.22 -14.28
CA THR A 128 1.77 9.32 -14.71
C THR A 128 1.59 8.75 -16.12
N SER A 129 0.39 8.86 -16.72
CA SER A 129 0.02 8.33 -18.03
C SER A 129 0.65 6.95 -18.31
N PRO A 130 0.32 5.94 -17.50
CA PRO A 130 0.99 4.66 -17.54
C PRO A 130 0.75 3.95 -18.87
N VAL A 131 1.76 3.22 -19.35
CA VAL A 131 1.67 2.39 -20.54
C VAL A 131 1.91 0.94 -20.18
N PHE A 132 1.00 0.07 -20.60
CA PHE A 132 1.04 -1.36 -20.34
C PHE A 132 1.40 -2.14 -21.60
N PHE A 133 2.23 -3.16 -21.43
CA PHE A 133 2.64 -4.11 -22.45
C PHE A 133 2.56 -5.53 -21.91
N SER A 134 2.25 -6.49 -22.76
CA SER A 134 2.30 -7.92 -22.46
C SER A 134 3.07 -8.69 -23.53
N THR A 135 3.67 -9.81 -23.16
CA THR A 135 4.49 -10.63 -24.08
C THR A 135 3.70 -11.85 -24.54
N ASP A 136 3.69 -12.11 -25.85
CA ASP A 136 3.06 -13.28 -26.45
C ASP A 136 3.92 -14.55 -26.34
N LYS A 137 3.37 -15.67 -26.82
CA LYS A 137 4.02 -17.00 -26.77
C LYS A 137 5.30 -17.09 -27.62
N GLU A 138 5.49 -16.17 -28.56
CA GLU A 138 6.69 -16.06 -29.37
C GLU A 138 7.75 -15.13 -28.75
N GLY A 139 7.49 -14.62 -27.54
CA GLY A 139 8.39 -13.71 -26.81
C GLY A 139 8.34 -12.26 -27.32
N LYS A 140 7.31 -11.91 -28.12
CA LYS A 140 7.10 -10.57 -28.69
C LYS A 140 6.13 -9.77 -27.82
N ARG A 141 6.54 -8.55 -27.48
CA ARG A 141 5.74 -7.58 -26.73
C ARG A 141 4.67 -6.93 -27.59
N ARG A 142 3.49 -6.80 -27.02
CA ARG A 142 2.31 -6.11 -27.56
C ARG A 142 1.83 -5.07 -26.56
N LYS A 143 1.12 -4.06 -27.06
CA LYS A 143 0.51 -3.03 -26.22
C LYS A 143 -0.76 -3.58 -25.58
N GLY A 144 -0.99 -3.22 -24.32
CA GLY A 144 -2.08 -3.75 -23.50
C GLY A 144 -1.69 -5.04 -22.80
N LEU A 145 -2.69 -5.71 -22.25
CA LEU A 145 -2.57 -6.95 -21.49
C LEU A 145 -3.17 -8.15 -22.22
N SER A 146 -3.53 -8.06 -23.50
CA SER A 146 -4.21 -9.12 -24.27
C SER A 146 -3.47 -10.47 -24.29
N GLU A 147 -2.14 -10.45 -24.14
CA GLU A 147 -1.31 -11.67 -24.25
C GLU A 147 -1.19 -12.45 -22.93
N LEU A 148 -1.72 -11.93 -21.82
CA LEU A 148 -1.67 -12.67 -20.54
C LEU A 148 -2.46 -13.99 -20.61
N PRO A 149 -1.98 -15.05 -19.93
CA PRO A 149 -2.74 -16.29 -19.79
C PRO A 149 -4.07 -16.07 -19.07
N THR A 150 -5.00 -17.01 -19.25
CA THR A 150 -6.28 -17.01 -18.52
C THR A 150 -6.20 -17.96 -17.32
N GLN A 151 -7.01 -17.71 -16.29
CA GLN A 151 -7.02 -18.54 -15.07
C GLN A 151 -7.43 -20.00 -15.31
N ASN A 152 -8.01 -20.34 -16.46
CA ASN A 152 -8.38 -21.71 -16.82
C ASN A 152 -7.16 -22.65 -16.94
N GLU A 153 -5.95 -22.09 -17.08
CA GLU A 153 -4.70 -22.83 -17.20
C GLU A 153 -4.00 -23.07 -15.84
N GLY A 154 -4.59 -22.61 -14.73
CA GLY A 154 -4.02 -22.72 -13.38
C GLY A 154 -3.87 -21.36 -12.68
N PRO A 155 -3.39 -21.33 -11.42
CA PRO A 155 -3.15 -20.07 -10.72
C PRO A 155 -2.03 -19.27 -11.38
N LEU A 156 -2.23 -17.96 -11.52
CA LEU A 156 -1.19 -17.04 -12.00
C LEU A 156 -0.44 -16.43 -10.82
N LEU A 157 0.88 -16.44 -10.88
CA LEU A 157 1.75 -15.69 -9.95
C LEU A 157 2.38 -14.52 -10.69
N PHE A 158 1.86 -13.32 -10.44
CA PHE A 158 2.51 -12.10 -10.90
C PHE A 158 3.67 -11.75 -9.98
N VAL A 159 4.86 -11.55 -10.55
CA VAL A 159 6.08 -11.22 -9.81
C VAL A 159 6.62 -9.89 -10.30
N ALA A 160 6.53 -8.85 -9.46
CA ALA A 160 6.86 -7.49 -9.84
C ALA A 160 8.02 -6.93 -9.01
N ASN A 161 8.78 -5.99 -9.55
CA ASN A 161 9.61 -5.10 -8.73
C ASN A 161 8.70 -4.07 -8.06
N HIS A 162 9.00 -3.69 -6.83
CA HIS A 162 8.20 -2.68 -6.15
C HIS A 162 8.74 -1.28 -6.47
N GLN A 163 7.95 -0.44 -7.13
CA GLN A 163 8.35 0.91 -7.49
C GLN A 163 8.53 1.81 -6.26
N PHE A 164 9.34 2.88 -6.41
CA PHE A 164 9.56 3.86 -5.34
C PHE A 164 8.23 4.38 -4.78
N GLY A 165 8.06 4.31 -3.46
CA GLY A 165 6.83 4.70 -2.77
C GLY A 165 5.60 3.82 -3.03
N GLY A 166 5.73 2.70 -3.75
CA GLY A 166 4.68 1.71 -3.99
C GLY A 166 3.57 2.16 -4.94
N LEU A 167 3.86 3.11 -5.83
CA LEU A 167 2.88 3.71 -6.75
C LEU A 167 2.34 2.75 -7.82
N ASP A 168 3.02 1.63 -8.03
CA ASP A 168 2.70 0.57 -8.99
C ASP A 168 1.45 -0.23 -8.63
N LEU A 169 1.24 -0.53 -7.35
CA LEU A 169 0.29 -1.55 -6.92
C LEU A 169 -1.15 -1.29 -7.38
N GLY A 170 -1.65 -0.07 -7.16
CA GLY A 170 -3.02 0.28 -7.58
C GLY A 170 -3.21 0.31 -9.09
N MET A 171 -2.18 0.71 -9.83
CA MET A 171 -2.23 0.74 -11.29
C MET A 171 -2.20 -0.68 -11.88
N ILE A 172 -1.37 -1.58 -11.34
CA ILE A 172 -1.31 -2.98 -11.77
C ILE A 172 -2.66 -3.68 -11.51
N ILE A 173 -3.21 -3.56 -10.30
CA ILE A 173 -4.48 -4.20 -9.93
C ILE A 173 -5.63 -3.67 -10.79
N ALA A 174 -5.73 -2.35 -10.96
CA ALA A 174 -6.78 -1.76 -11.76
C ALA A 174 -6.70 -2.19 -13.23
N GLU A 175 -5.51 -2.22 -13.83
CA GLU A 175 -5.35 -2.61 -15.24
C GLU A 175 -5.73 -4.08 -15.46
N LEU A 176 -5.31 -4.98 -14.56
CA LEU A 176 -5.66 -6.40 -14.63
C LEU A 176 -7.17 -6.64 -14.53
N VAL A 177 -7.85 -5.89 -13.64
CA VAL A 177 -9.31 -5.99 -13.48
C VAL A 177 -10.03 -5.39 -14.69
N GLU A 178 -9.64 -4.19 -15.15
CA GLU A 178 -10.35 -3.49 -16.23
C GLU A 178 -10.14 -4.12 -17.61
N GLU A 179 -8.93 -4.56 -17.95
CA GLU A 179 -8.63 -5.10 -19.28
C GLU A 179 -8.87 -6.61 -19.38
N ARG A 180 -8.71 -7.35 -18.28
CA ARG A 180 -8.68 -8.81 -18.29
C ARG A 180 -9.64 -9.51 -17.32
N ASP A 181 -10.36 -8.76 -16.47
CA ASP A 181 -11.10 -9.28 -15.29
C ASP A 181 -10.26 -10.27 -14.46
N LEU A 182 -8.96 -10.01 -14.37
CA LEU A 182 -8.03 -10.83 -13.58
C LEU A 182 -7.90 -10.27 -12.17
N TRP A 183 -8.47 -10.98 -11.21
CA TRP A 183 -8.37 -10.65 -9.79
C TRP A 183 -7.12 -11.28 -9.19
N VAL A 184 -6.27 -10.44 -8.59
CA VAL A 184 -5.00 -10.86 -8.00
C VAL A 184 -4.97 -10.56 -6.51
N ARG A 185 -4.51 -11.53 -5.73
CA ARG A 185 -4.41 -11.44 -4.27
C ARG A 185 -3.02 -10.91 -3.91
N GLY A 186 -2.93 -9.63 -3.59
CA GLY A 186 -1.67 -8.99 -3.19
C GLY A 186 -1.12 -9.55 -1.88
N LEU A 187 0.16 -9.91 -1.86
CA LEU A 187 0.86 -10.35 -0.65
C LEU A 187 1.54 -9.14 0.01
N ALA A 188 0.91 -8.58 1.04
CA ALA A 188 1.36 -7.30 1.61
C ALA A 188 1.65 -7.38 3.11
N HIS A 189 2.66 -6.64 3.56
CA HIS A 189 2.95 -6.49 4.99
C HIS A 189 2.22 -5.26 5.56
N PRO A 190 1.45 -5.37 6.66
CA PRO A 190 0.66 -4.25 7.20
C PRO A 190 1.48 -2.98 7.47
N ILE A 191 2.71 -3.14 7.98
CA ILE A 191 3.60 -2.01 8.26
C ILE A 191 4.12 -1.37 6.97
N ALA A 192 4.44 -2.18 5.95
CA ALA A 192 4.92 -1.68 4.66
C ALA A 192 3.85 -0.85 3.95
N MET A 193 2.59 -1.32 4.00
CA MET A 193 1.44 -0.59 3.46
C MET A 193 1.18 0.72 4.22
N GLY A 194 1.32 0.71 5.55
CA GLY A 194 1.16 1.93 6.36
C GLY A 194 2.21 3.00 6.03
N VAL A 195 3.48 2.61 5.88
CA VAL A 195 4.57 3.55 5.54
C VAL A 195 4.41 4.09 4.11
N ALA A 196 4.06 3.24 3.13
CA ALA A 196 3.80 3.68 1.76
C ALA A 196 2.53 4.56 1.65
N GLY A 197 1.50 4.29 2.46
CA GLY A 197 0.31 5.14 2.55
C GLY A 197 0.58 6.50 3.17
N ALA A 198 1.45 6.57 4.19
CA ALA A 198 1.81 7.81 4.89
C ALA A 198 2.47 8.85 3.98
N ILE A 199 3.37 8.43 3.09
CA ILE A 199 4.05 9.30 2.12
C ILE A 199 3.16 9.73 0.95
N ASN A 200 2.19 8.91 0.57
CA ASN A 200 1.28 9.20 -0.55
C ASN A 200 0.01 9.97 -0.12
N GLY A 201 -0.19 10.23 1.18
CA GLY A 201 -1.42 10.84 1.68
C GLY A 201 -1.38 11.45 3.09
N GLY A 202 -0.22 11.69 3.68
CA GLY A 202 -0.08 12.52 4.89
C GLY A 202 -0.59 11.91 6.21
N GLU A 203 -0.89 10.61 6.27
CA GLU A 203 -1.30 9.98 7.52
C GLU A 203 -0.09 9.39 8.24
N GLN A 204 0.28 9.95 9.40
CA GLN A 204 1.34 9.38 10.23
C GLN A 204 0.98 7.96 10.63
N VAL A 205 1.97 7.06 10.60
CA VAL A 205 1.92 5.73 11.19
C VAL A 205 1.82 5.87 12.71
N ALA A 206 0.63 6.20 13.20
CA ALA A 206 0.28 6.02 14.59
C ALA A 206 -0.27 4.60 14.73
N SER A 207 0.57 3.73 15.29
CA SER A 207 0.14 2.47 15.90
C SER A 207 -0.76 2.79 17.11
N ARG A 208 -1.99 3.25 16.83
CA ARG A 208 -3.10 3.36 17.77
C ARG A 208 -4.36 3.64 16.96
N ARG A 209 -5.05 2.57 16.55
CA ARG A 209 -6.39 2.51 15.92
C ARG A 209 -7.10 3.87 15.80
N THR A 210 -6.67 4.69 14.83
CA THR A 210 -7.37 5.90 14.42
C THR A 210 -8.54 5.44 13.58
N ILE A 211 -9.71 5.33 14.22
CA ILE A 211 -10.98 5.18 13.49
C ILE A 211 -11.17 6.54 12.80
N ARG A 212 -11.00 6.57 11.48
CA ARG A 212 -11.41 7.71 10.67
C ARG A 212 -12.93 7.70 10.64
N THR A 213 -13.52 8.87 10.80
CA THR A 213 -14.94 9.09 10.62
C THR A 213 -15.19 9.49 9.19
N ASP A 214 -15.84 8.63 8.42
CA ASP A 214 -16.19 8.98 7.05
C ASP A 214 -17.66 9.42 7.03
N GLY A 215 -17.86 10.62 7.59
CA GLY A 215 -18.89 11.55 7.15
C GLY A 215 -18.23 12.57 6.22
N ASN A 216 -18.21 12.28 4.92
CA ASN A 216 -17.92 13.24 3.85
C ASN A 216 -16.49 13.84 3.78
N GLY A 217 -15.47 13.08 4.21
CA GLY A 217 -14.07 13.38 3.89
C GLY A 217 -13.53 12.34 2.91
N ASP A 218 -13.55 12.64 1.60
CA ASP A 218 -12.97 11.83 0.53
C ASP A 218 -11.50 11.53 0.79
N ASN A 219 -11.26 10.48 1.57
CA ASN A 219 -9.93 9.96 1.72
C ASN A 219 -9.64 9.14 0.47
N ASN A 220 -9.38 9.77 -0.68
CA ASN A 220 -9.22 9.10 -1.98
C ASN A 220 -7.96 8.22 -2.08
N ASN A 221 -7.29 7.92 -0.97
CA ASN A 221 -6.04 7.19 -0.96
C ASN A 221 -6.26 5.68 -1.14
N PHE A 222 -5.90 5.15 -2.32
CA PHE A 222 -5.90 3.70 -2.60
C PHE A 222 -5.03 2.94 -1.58
N PHE A 223 -4.04 3.63 -0.99
CA PHE A 223 -3.05 3.05 -0.09
C PHE A 223 -3.52 2.86 1.36
N SER A 224 -4.80 3.08 1.67
CA SER A 224 -5.33 2.72 2.99
C SER A 224 -5.38 1.20 3.17
N THR A 225 -4.99 0.71 4.35
CA THR A 225 -4.87 -0.73 4.65
C THR A 225 -6.17 -1.52 4.49
N ASP A 226 -7.32 -0.85 4.52
CA ASP A 226 -8.62 -1.48 4.43
C ASP A 226 -9.07 -1.69 2.97
N ARG A 227 -8.79 -0.72 2.07
CA ARG A 227 -9.05 -0.90 0.63
C ARG A 227 -8.27 -2.05 0.02
N PHE A 228 -7.02 -2.25 0.44
CA PHE A 228 -6.24 -3.40 -0.02
C PHE A 228 -6.90 -4.74 0.34
N LYS A 229 -7.45 -4.87 1.55
CA LYS A 229 -8.13 -6.10 1.98
C LYS A 229 -9.42 -6.31 1.21
N ASP A 230 -10.17 -5.24 0.93
CA ASP A 230 -11.41 -5.31 0.14
C ASP A 230 -11.13 -5.87 -1.26
N PHE A 231 -10.03 -5.44 -1.88
CA PHE A 231 -9.53 -5.96 -3.16
C PHE A 231 -8.78 -7.30 -3.04
N GLY A 232 -8.74 -7.90 -1.85
CA GLY A 232 -8.26 -9.25 -1.62
C GLY A 232 -6.81 -9.36 -1.20
N ALA A 233 -6.11 -8.27 -0.89
CA ALA A 233 -4.78 -8.38 -0.32
C ALA A 233 -4.81 -9.21 0.98
N VAL A 234 -3.80 -10.07 1.15
CA VAL A 234 -3.61 -10.88 2.34
C VAL A 234 -2.24 -10.59 2.94
N VAL A 235 -2.12 -10.80 4.25
CA VAL A 235 -0.84 -10.63 4.94
C VAL A 235 0.19 -11.57 4.31
N VAL A 236 1.34 -11.03 3.94
CA VAL A 236 2.45 -11.80 3.38
C VAL A 236 2.97 -12.81 4.40
N THR A 237 2.70 -14.09 4.16
CA THR A 237 3.27 -15.21 4.90
C THR A 237 3.44 -16.40 3.95
N PRO A 238 4.44 -17.28 4.15
CA PRO A 238 4.57 -18.50 3.37
C PRO A 238 3.29 -19.34 3.38
N ARG A 239 2.61 -19.39 4.53
CA ARG A 239 1.33 -20.09 4.69
C ARG A 239 0.24 -19.50 3.80
N ASN A 240 0.04 -18.18 3.81
CA ASN A 240 -1.02 -17.57 3.00
C ASN A 240 -0.72 -17.71 1.52
N TYR A 241 0.52 -17.50 1.10
CA TYR A 241 0.92 -17.70 -0.29
C TYR A 241 0.70 -19.14 -0.75
N TYR A 242 1.13 -20.13 0.04
CA TYR A 242 0.87 -21.55 -0.23
C TYR A 242 -0.63 -21.82 -0.40
N ARG A 243 -1.47 -21.28 0.50
CA ARG A 243 -2.92 -21.45 0.47
C ARG A 243 -3.59 -20.77 -0.73
N LEU A 244 -3.09 -19.61 -1.17
CA LEU A 244 -3.56 -18.96 -2.40
C LEU A 244 -3.34 -19.86 -3.61
N MET A 245 -2.11 -20.37 -3.78
CA MET A 245 -1.77 -21.28 -4.87
C MET A 245 -2.57 -22.58 -4.79
N GLN A 246 -2.68 -23.17 -3.58
CA GLN A 246 -3.48 -24.38 -3.34
C GLN A 246 -4.96 -24.22 -3.71
N THR A 247 -5.52 -23.02 -3.54
CA THR A 247 -6.92 -22.73 -3.86
C THR A 247 -7.12 -22.19 -5.28
N GLY A 248 -6.09 -22.20 -6.12
CA GLY A 248 -6.17 -21.75 -7.51
C GLY A 248 -6.36 -20.25 -7.68
N GLN A 249 -6.03 -19.45 -6.66
CA GLN A 249 -6.17 -17.99 -6.69
C GLN A 249 -4.90 -17.34 -7.24
N ASN A 250 -5.07 -16.34 -8.11
CA ASN A 250 -3.93 -15.58 -8.62
C ASN A 250 -3.31 -14.73 -7.50
N ALA A 251 -2.00 -14.60 -7.48
CA ALA A 251 -1.28 -13.81 -6.48
C ALA A 251 -0.38 -12.76 -7.14
N LEU A 252 -0.14 -11.67 -6.41
CA LEU A 252 0.86 -10.65 -6.77
C LEU A 252 1.91 -10.59 -5.67
N LEU A 253 3.16 -10.83 -6.05
CA LEU A 253 4.32 -10.88 -5.16
C LEU A 253 5.36 -9.83 -5.58
N PHE A 254 5.92 -9.13 -4.58
CA PHE A 254 7.07 -8.26 -4.73
C PHE A 254 8.26 -8.85 -3.95
N PRO A 255 9.15 -9.64 -4.58
CA PRO A 255 10.18 -10.37 -3.84
C PRO A 255 11.17 -9.44 -3.11
N GLY A 256 11.46 -8.25 -3.66
CA GLY A 256 12.32 -7.28 -2.99
C GLY A 256 11.68 -6.58 -1.80
N GLY A 257 10.34 -6.55 -1.74
CA GLY A 257 9.56 -5.96 -0.64
C GLY A 257 9.89 -4.49 -0.40
N VAL A 258 9.90 -4.09 0.88
CA VAL A 258 10.14 -2.68 1.29
C VAL A 258 11.48 -2.11 0.84
N LYS A 259 12.50 -2.95 0.60
CA LYS A 259 13.81 -2.46 0.13
C LYS A 259 13.72 -1.86 -1.27
N GLU A 260 12.87 -2.40 -2.14
CA GLU A 260 12.66 -1.84 -3.48
C GLU A 260 11.80 -0.57 -3.43
N VAL A 261 10.79 -0.51 -2.54
CA VAL A 261 9.97 0.70 -2.34
C VAL A 261 10.81 1.91 -1.93
N PHE A 262 11.86 1.66 -1.16
CA PHE A 262 12.68 2.68 -0.52
C PHE A 262 14.16 2.51 -0.88
N HIS A 263 14.40 2.13 -2.14
CA HIS A 263 15.73 1.95 -2.69
C HIS A 263 16.54 3.25 -2.60
N GLY A 264 17.86 3.14 -2.57
CA GLY A 264 18.79 4.27 -2.56
C GLY A 264 18.93 4.96 -3.92
N LYS A 265 19.75 6.02 -3.96
CA LYS A 265 20.01 6.86 -5.14
C LYS A 265 20.41 6.05 -6.38
N ASP A 266 21.33 5.11 -6.22
CA ASP A 266 21.93 4.35 -7.31
C ASP A 266 21.26 2.97 -7.49
N GLU A 267 20.09 2.76 -6.89
CA GLU A 267 19.40 1.47 -6.87
C GLU A 267 18.13 1.44 -7.72
N ALA A 268 17.84 2.53 -8.44
CA ALA A 268 16.72 2.60 -9.37
C ALA A 268 16.77 1.46 -10.40
N TYR A 269 15.67 0.73 -10.53
CA TYR A 269 15.50 -0.38 -11.47
C TYR A 269 16.47 -1.54 -11.29
N LYS A 270 16.96 -1.76 -10.06
CA LYS A 270 17.68 -2.98 -9.66
C LYS A 270 16.76 -3.90 -8.86
N LEU A 271 16.84 -5.21 -9.11
CA LEU A 271 16.12 -6.21 -8.32
C LEU A 271 16.87 -6.46 -7.01
N ILE A 272 16.25 -6.11 -5.88
CA ILE A 272 16.85 -6.26 -4.53
C ILE A 272 16.26 -7.49 -3.83
N TRP A 273 16.34 -8.62 -4.52
CA TRP A 273 15.64 -9.84 -4.12
C TRP A 273 16.45 -10.69 -3.12
N PRO A 274 15.80 -11.44 -2.24
CA PRO A 274 16.48 -12.39 -1.36
C PRO A 274 17.01 -13.59 -2.15
N GLU A 275 18.08 -14.22 -1.67
CA GLU A 275 18.62 -15.45 -2.27
C GLU A 275 17.65 -16.65 -2.22
N ASN A 276 16.59 -16.54 -1.42
CA ASN A 276 15.61 -17.59 -1.24
C ASN A 276 14.69 -17.74 -2.48
N VAL A 277 14.66 -18.95 -3.03
CA VAL A 277 13.87 -19.37 -4.19
C VAL A 277 12.49 -19.95 -3.82
N ASP A 278 12.07 -19.86 -2.56
CA ASP A 278 10.86 -20.53 -2.03
C ASP A 278 9.57 -20.15 -2.77
N PHE A 279 9.48 -18.94 -3.34
CA PHE A 279 8.30 -18.58 -4.09
C PHE A 279 8.15 -19.42 -5.36
N VAL A 280 9.27 -19.70 -6.04
CA VAL A 280 9.35 -20.56 -7.22
C VAL A 280 8.99 -22.00 -6.86
N ARG A 281 9.51 -22.51 -5.75
CA ARG A 281 9.18 -23.86 -5.27
C ARG A 281 7.69 -24.05 -5.01
N THR A 282 7.05 -23.03 -4.44
CA THR A 282 5.60 -23.07 -4.18
C THR A 282 4.80 -22.92 -5.48
N ALA A 283 5.25 -22.07 -6.41
CA ALA A 283 4.63 -21.94 -7.73
C ALA A 283 4.65 -23.28 -8.47
N ALA A 284 5.83 -23.91 -8.57
CA ALA A 284 6.02 -25.23 -9.17
C ALA A 284 5.17 -26.31 -8.51
N ARG A 285 4.98 -26.27 -7.19
CA ARG A 285 4.18 -27.27 -6.47
C ARG A 285 2.71 -27.28 -6.90
N PHE A 286 2.20 -26.15 -7.37
CA PHE A 286 0.81 -25.99 -7.77
C PHE A 286 0.67 -25.70 -9.28
N ASN A 287 1.72 -25.95 -10.06
CA ASN A 287 1.75 -25.69 -11.50
C ASN A 287 1.28 -24.27 -11.83
N ALA A 288 1.70 -23.30 -11.01
CA ALA A 288 1.34 -21.91 -11.23
C ALA A 288 2.14 -21.34 -12.40
N THR A 289 1.52 -20.51 -13.24
CA THR A 289 2.25 -19.80 -14.28
C THR A 289 2.78 -18.48 -13.71
N ILE A 290 4.09 -18.26 -13.80
CA ILE A 290 4.72 -17.04 -13.33
C ILE A 290 4.69 -15.99 -14.44
N VAL A 291 4.17 -14.79 -14.14
CA VAL A 291 4.17 -13.65 -15.05
C VAL A 291 5.06 -12.55 -14.43
N PRO A 292 6.29 -12.35 -14.93
CA PRO A 292 7.16 -11.29 -14.45
C PRO A 292 6.62 -9.91 -14.86
N ILE A 293 6.75 -8.89 -14.01
CA ILE A 293 6.31 -7.52 -14.29
C ILE A 293 7.46 -6.55 -14.03
N SER A 294 7.91 -5.86 -15.07
CA SER A 294 8.88 -4.77 -14.96
C SER A 294 8.16 -3.44 -14.94
N ALA A 295 8.22 -2.74 -13.81
CA ALA A 295 7.57 -1.45 -13.59
C ALA A 295 8.60 -0.31 -13.48
N LEU A 296 8.49 0.69 -14.37
CA LEU A 296 9.39 1.85 -14.47
C LEU A 296 8.64 3.19 -14.36
N GLY A 297 9.31 4.25 -13.92
CA GLY A 297 8.77 5.62 -13.86
C GLY A 297 8.78 6.27 -12.47
N ALA A 298 8.50 5.52 -11.40
CA ALA A 298 8.38 6.14 -10.06
C ALA A 298 9.70 6.75 -9.57
N ALA A 299 10.83 6.03 -9.72
CA ALA A 299 12.14 6.52 -9.34
C ALA A 299 12.56 7.77 -10.13
N ASP A 300 12.09 7.91 -11.38
CA ASP A 300 12.36 9.09 -12.20
C ASP A 300 11.55 10.32 -11.75
N SER A 301 10.53 10.14 -10.92
CA SER A 301 9.64 11.20 -10.42
C SER A 301 10.15 11.89 -9.15
N VAL A 302 11.21 11.36 -8.54
CA VAL A 302 11.79 11.85 -7.29
C VAL A 302 13.29 12.09 -7.41
N ASN A 303 13.80 12.99 -6.58
CA ASN A 303 15.22 13.19 -6.30
C ASN A 303 15.50 12.61 -4.91
N ILE A 304 16.22 11.50 -4.84
CA ILE A 304 16.70 10.95 -3.58
C ILE A 304 17.92 11.78 -3.14
N LEU A 305 17.81 12.48 -2.03
CA LEU A 305 18.83 13.42 -1.55
C LEU A 305 19.76 12.80 -0.50
N ILE A 306 19.20 11.94 0.36
CA ILE A 306 19.94 11.28 1.46
C ILE A 306 19.44 9.84 1.55
N ASP A 307 20.36 8.87 1.49
CA ASP A 307 19.98 7.46 1.60
C ASP A 307 19.63 7.09 3.04
N GLY A 308 18.82 6.03 3.22
CA GLY A 308 18.39 5.55 4.53
C GLY A 308 19.54 5.39 5.54
N PRO A 309 20.64 4.68 5.20
CA PRO A 309 21.79 4.53 6.09
C PRO A 309 22.54 5.83 6.40
N GLU A 310 22.46 6.83 5.53
CA GLU A 310 23.08 8.14 5.75
C GLU A 310 22.27 8.97 6.76
N ILE A 311 20.93 8.87 6.73
CA ILE A 311 20.04 9.54 7.68
C ILE A 311 20.36 9.14 9.12
N LEU A 312 20.62 7.85 9.36
CA LEU A 312 20.96 7.33 10.68
C LEU A 312 22.27 7.92 11.24
N LYS A 313 23.12 8.48 10.38
CA LYS A 313 24.41 9.10 10.74
C LYS A 313 24.32 10.62 10.90
N LEU A 314 23.14 11.23 10.75
CA LEU A 314 22.98 12.68 10.82
C LEU A 314 23.22 13.22 12.25
N PRO A 315 23.95 14.34 12.40
CA PRO A 315 24.31 14.92 13.69
C PRO A 315 23.11 15.56 14.41
N PHE A 316 23.36 16.13 15.60
CA PHE A 316 22.38 16.87 16.42
C PHE A 316 21.16 16.05 16.87
N GLY A 317 21.34 14.74 17.04
CA GLY A 317 20.27 13.82 17.45
C GLY A 317 19.25 13.52 16.35
N ILE A 318 19.46 13.98 15.11
CA ILE A 318 18.58 13.66 13.97
C ILE A 318 18.65 12.17 13.64
N GLY A 319 19.86 11.61 13.56
CA GLY A 319 20.07 10.18 13.31
C GLY A 319 19.47 9.30 14.42
N GLU A 320 19.61 9.69 15.68
CA GLU A 320 19.04 8.96 16.83
C GLU A 320 17.50 9.00 16.82
N ARG A 321 16.90 10.16 16.51
CA ARG A 321 15.45 10.27 16.34
C ARG A 321 14.94 9.43 15.18
N ALA A 322 15.66 9.42 14.06
CA ALA A 322 15.34 8.58 12.91
C ALA A 322 15.42 7.10 13.29
N ALA A 323 16.51 6.69 13.95
CA ALA A 323 16.70 5.33 14.44
C ALA A 323 15.56 4.87 15.37
N ASN A 324 15.20 5.69 16.36
CA ASN A 324 14.10 5.41 17.29
C ASN A 324 12.74 5.32 16.59
N SER A 325 12.53 6.09 15.52
CA SER A 325 11.30 6.04 14.73
C SER A 325 11.24 4.78 13.84
N SER A 326 12.38 4.37 13.29
CA SER A 326 12.52 3.18 12.43
C SER A 326 12.55 1.86 13.18
N ALA A 327 12.90 1.84 14.48
CA ALA A 327 12.93 0.62 15.30
C ALA A 327 11.58 -0.11 15.39
N ASN A 328 10.46 0.60 15.17
CA ASN A 328 9.12 0.03 15.15
C ASN A 328 8.70 -0.51 13.76
N ILE A 329 9.52 -0.31 12.73
CA ILE A 329 9.28 -0.71 11.34
C ILE A 329 10.15 -1.94 11.05
N VAL A 330 9.82 -3.07 11.68
CA VAL A 330 10.58 -4.32 11.46
C VAL A 330 10.44 -4.75 10.00
N SER A 331 11.58 -5.09 9.39
CA SER A 331 11.74 -5.51 7.99
C SER A 331 10.65 -6.49 7.55
N ALA A 332 9.94 -6.15 6.48
CA ALA A 332 8.79 -6.88 5.94
C ALA A 332 9.13 -8.24 5.29
N ARG A 333 10.24 -8.88 5.69
CA ARG A 333 10.72 -10.17 5.20
C ARG A 333 10.52 -11.22 6.29
N PHE A 334 9.56 -12.12 6.09
CA PHE A 334 9.36 -13.26 6.99
C PHE A 334 10.50 -14.28 6.75
N ASN A 335 11.25 -14.62 7.80
CA ASN A 335 12.42 -15.53 7.84
C ASN A 335 13.81 -14.94 7.55
N GLN A 336 14.18 -13.88 8.24
CA GLN A 336 15.56 -13.80 8.74
C GLN A 336 15.52 -13.52 10.23
N ASN A 337 16.42 -14.13 11.00
CA ASN A 337 16.81 -13.68 12.33
C ASN A 337 17.46 -12.26 12.29
N ASN A 338 17.14 -11.44 11.29
CA ASN A 338 17.60 -10.07 11.16
C ASN A 338 16.67 -9.17 11.95
N THR A 339 16.89 -9.20 13.26
CA THR A 339 16.67 -8.05 14.15
C THR A 339 17.52 -6.82 13.75
N ASP A 340 18.39 -6.95 12.75
CA ASP A 340 19.48 -6.01 12.48
C ASP A 340 19.25 -5.07 11.28
N GLU A 341 18.15 -5.20 10.55
CA GLU A 341 17.83 -4.26 9.46
C GLU A 341 16.84 -3.20 9.94
N LEU A 342 17.39 -2.19 10.62
CA LEU A 342 16.68 -0.95 10.91
C LEU A 342 16.21 -0.34 9.58
N PHE A 343 14.90 -0.35 9.34
CA PHE A 343 14.34 0.15 8.08
C PHE A 343 14.17 1.67 8.16
N GLN A 344 15.09 2.41 7.53
CA GLN A 344 15.03 3.86 7.42
C GLN A 344 14.73 4.25 5.96
N PRO A 345 13.55 4.81 5.65
CA PRO A 345 13.27 5.29 4.31
C PRO A 345 14.22 6.45 3.95
N PRO A 346 14.66 6.54 2.68
CA PRO A 346 15.50 7.64 2.22
C PRO A 346 14.72 8.96 2.20
N PHE A 347 15.46 10.07 2.26
CA PHE A 347 14.88 11.39 2.10
C PHE A 347 14.85 11.74 0.62
N ALA A 348 13.64 11.80 0.06
CA ALA A 348 13.40 12.09 -1.34
C ALA A 348 12.45 13.28 -1.51
N LEU A 349 12.73 14.12 -2.51
CA LEU A 349 11.86 15.24 -2.90
C LEU A 349 11.25 14.98 -4.28
N PRO A 350 9.96 15.28 -4.51
CA PRO A 350 9.37 15.21 -5.84
C PRO A 350 10.07 16.15 -6.83
N LYS A 351 10.24 15.73 -8.08
CA LYS A 351 10.82 16.55 -9.18
C LYS A 351 9.84 17.58 -9.76
N GLY A 352 8.74 17.88 -9.07
CA GLY A 352 7.68 18.78 -9.51
C GLY A 352 6.66 18.12 -10.44
N LEU A 353 7.10 17.47 -11.52
CA LEU A 353 6.23 16.70 -12.41
C LEU A 353 6.59 15.21 -12.39
N PRO A 354 5.61 14.31 -12.19
CA PRO A 354 5.89 12.87 -12.19
C PRO A 354 6.25 12.41 -13.60
N ALA A 355 7.22 11.52 -13.70
CA ALA A 355 7.60 10.88 -14.95
C ALA A 355 6.49 9.95 -15.44
N ARG A 356 6.58 9.56 -16.71
CA ARG A 356 5.69 8.55 -17.27
C ARG A 356 5.97 7.17 -16.66
N HIS A 357 4.92 6.41 -16.37
CA HIS A 357 5.07 5.03 -15.90
C HIS A 357 4.95 4.02 -17.06
N TYR A 358 5.68 2.92 -16.94
CA TYR A 358 5.68 1.83 -17.92
C TYR A 358 5.63 0.50 -17.19
N PHE A 359 4.80 -0.40 -17.67
CA PHE A 359 4.63 -1.74 -17.12
C PHE A 359 4.77 -2.76 -18.25
N VAL A 360 5.75 -3.65 -18.13
CA VAL A 360 5.95 -4.75 -19.05
C VAL A 360 5.65 -6.04 -18.33
N PHE A 361 4.56 -6.70 -18.72
CA PHE A 361 4.30 -8.08 -18.38
C PHE A 361 5.12 -8.96 -19.32
N GLY A 362 6.15 -9.58 -18.75
CA GLY A 362 7.09 -10.45 -19.44
C GLY A 362 6.44 -11.74 -19.95
N GLU A 363 7.26 -12.56 -20.60
CA GLU A 363 6.82 -13.89 -21.04
C GLU A 363 6.30 -14.72 -19.85
N ALA A 364 5.14 -15.37 -20.04
CA ALA A 364 4.53 -16.22 -19.03
C ALA A 364 5.30 -17.55 -18.92
N ILE A 365 5.85 -17.84 -17.75
CA ILE A 365 6.71 -19.00 -17.51
C ILE A 365 5.90 -20.08 -16.77
N SER A 366 5.54 -21.15 -17.49
CA SER A 366 4.91 -22.33 -16.88
C SER A 366 5.89 -23.04 -15.94
N THR A 367 5.39 -23.53 -14.81
CA THR A 367 6.20 -24.25 -13.81
C THR A 367 5.92 -25.76 -13.78
N ASP A 368 5.05 -26.26 -14.67
CA ASP A 368 4.55 -27.64 -14.71
C ASP A 368 5.64 -28.70 -14.90
N HIS A 369 6.77 -28.28 -15.48
CA HIS A 369 7.93 -29.14 -15.76
C HIS A 369 9.02 -29.08 -14.68
N ILE A 370 8.83 -28.26 -13.63
CA ILE A 370 9.81 -28.06 -12.57
C ILE A 370 9.42 -28.90 -11.35
N ASP A 371 10.32 -29.79 -10.92
CA ASP A 371 10.14 -30.49 -9.63
C ASP A 371 10.40 -29.51 -8.47
N PRO A 372 9.44 -29.27 -7.56
CA PRO A 372 9.62 -28.40 -6.38
C PRO A 372 10.75 -28.84 -5.43
N LYS A 373 11.22 -30.08 -5.54
CA LYS A 373 12.34 -30.64 -4.79
C LYS A 373 13.68 -30.47 -5.50
N ASP A 374 13.68 -30.18 -6.81
CA ASP A 374 14.89 -29.85 -7.58
C ASP A 374 15.33 -28.42 -7.26
N LYS A 375 16.35 -28.31 -6.41
CA LYS A 375 16.92 -27.03 -6.00
C LYS A 375 17.54 -26.28 -7.18
N ASP A 376 18.22 -26.98 -8.08
CA ASP A 376 18.93 -26.36 -9.20
C ASP A 376 17.95 -25.89 -10.27
N GLY A 377 16.91 -26.69 -10.56
CA GLY A 377 15.80 -26.29 -11.42
C GLY A 377 15.06 -25.05 -10.89
N CYS A 378 14.75 -25.04 -9.59
CA CYS A 378 14.10 -23.88 -8.95
C CYS A 378 15.00 -22.64 -8.98
N ALA A 379 16.32 -22.78 -8.77
CA ALA A 379 17.26 -21.67 -8.84
C ALA A 379 17.42 -21.11 -10.28
N LYS A 380 17.46 -21.99 -11.29
CA LYS A 380 17.48 -21.60 -12.69
C LYS A 380 16.21 -20.85 -13.09
N LEU A 381 15.04 -21.34 -12.67
CA LEU A 381 13.77 -20.67 -12.93
C LEU A 381 13.71 -19.31 -12.21
N TYR A 382 14.13 -19.23 -10.94
CA TYR A 382 14.24 -17.96 -10.22
C TYR A 382 15.10 -16.95 -11.00
N LYS A 383 16.26 -17.39 -11.51
CA LYS A 383 17.13 -16.55 -12.33
C LYS A 383 16.50 -16.16 -13.66
N ALA A 384 15.77 -17.07 -14.31
CA ALA A 384 15.05 -16.78 -15.55
C ALA A 384 13.97 -15.70 -15.35
N VAL A 385 13.24 -15.71 -14.22
CA VAL A 385 12.30 -14.65 -13.85
C VAL A 385 13.02 -13.31 -13.70
N GLN A 386 14.17 -13.28 -13.01
CA GLN A 386 14.98 -12.06 -12.88
C GLN A 386 15.49 -11.56 -14.24
N ASP A 387 15.95 -12.45 -15.11
CA ASP A 387 16.50 -12.10 -16.41
C ASP A 387 15.42 -11.54 -17.35
N GLU A 388 14.21 -12.10 -17.32
CA GLU A 388 13.07 -11.54 -18.07
C GLU A 388 12.65 -10.16 -17.54
N MET A 389 12.70 -9.95 -16.22
CA MET A 389 12.43 -8.63 -15.65
C MET A 389 13.51 -7.60 -16.00
N ASN A 390 14.78 -7.98 -15.96
CA ASN A 390 15.90 -7.13 -16.35
C ASN A 390 15.81 -6.75 -17.84
N ARG A 391 15.47 -7.71 -18.71
CA ARG A 391 15.13 -7.43 -20.11
C ARG A 391 13.99 -6.41 -20.21
N GLY A 392 12.95 -6.55 -19.39
CA GLY A 392 11.86 -5.56 -19.26
C GLY A 392 12.37 -4.15 -18.96
N PHE A 393 13.28 -4.01 -18.00
CA PHE A 393 13.89 -2.73 -17.66
C PHE A 393 14.71 -2.17 -18.82
N ASP A 394 15.63 -2.96 -19.38
CA ASP A 394 16.55 -2.52 -20.43
C ASP A 394 15.80 -2.05 -21.68
N ASP A 395 14.81 -2.82 -22.12
CA ASP A 395 14.03 -2.50 -23.31
C ASP A 395 13.25 -1.19 -23.12
N VAL A 396 12.63 -0.96 -21.96
CA VAL A 396 11.90 0.29 -21.69
C VAL A 396 12.86 1.46 -21.50
N LEU A 397 13.96 1.29 -20.76
CA LEU A 397 14.98 2.33 -20.58
C LEU A 397 15.57 2.78 -21.92
N HIS A 398 15.67 1.86 -22.88
CA HIS A 398 16.08 2.17 -24.25
C HIS A 398 14.96 2.84 -25.04
N ALA A 399 13.79 2.21 -25.16
CA ALA A 399 12.70 2.68 -26.02
C ALA A 399 12.10 4.02 -25.57
N ARG A 400 12.05 4.28 -24.25
CA ARG A 400 11.51 5.52 -23.70
C ARG A 400 12.29 6.78 -24.09
N LYS A 401 13.54 6.63 -24.56
CA LYS A 401 14.32 7.76 -25.12
C LYS A 401 13.68 8.31 -26.39
N GLU A 402 12.88 7.50 -27.08
CA GLU A 402 12.12 7.86 -28.26
C GLU A 402 10.65 8.21 -27.93
N ASP A 403 10.24 8.28 -26.65
CA ASP A 403 8.87 8.68 -26.29
C ASP A 403 8.67 10.20 -26.48
N PRO A 404 7.86 10.65 -27.46
CA PRO A 404 7.61 12.07 -27.67
C PRO A 404 6.88 12.75 -26.50
N PHE A 405 6.25 11.97 -25.61
CA PHE A 405 5.50 12.39 -24.45
C PHE A 405 6.12 11.91 -23.12
N ALA A 406 7.42 11.59 -23.11
CA ALA A 406 8.17 11.40 -21.86
C ALA A 406 8.12 12.67 -20.99
N ASP A 407 8.21 13.85 -21.61
CA ASP A 407 8.02 15.14 -20.95
C ASP A 407 6.57 15.31 -20.46
N THR A 408 6.42 15.58 -19.17
CA THR A 408 5.11 15.62 -18.52
C THR A 408 4.28 16.84 -18.92
N ALA A 409 4.89 18.00 -19.14
CA ALA A 409 4.16 19.19 -19.54
C ALA A 409 3.54 19.01 -20.94
N ARG A 410 4.33 18.52 -21.90
CA ARG A 410 3.87 18.19 -23.25
C ARG A 410 2.79 17.13 -23.25
N ARG A 411 2.93 16.10 -22.40
CA ARG A 411 1.95 15.02 -22.25
C ARG A 411 0.62 15.54 -21.73
N ILE A 412 0.61 16.30 -20.64
CA ILE A 412 -0.60 16.89 -20.07
C ILE A 412 -1.32 17.78 -21.10
N ALA A 413 -0.58 18.62 -21.81
CA ALA A 413 -1.15 19.48 -22.85
C ALA A 413 -1.81 18.67 -23.98
N TYR A 414 -1.17 17.59 -24.44
CA TYR A 414 -1.75 16.72 -25.46
C TYR A 414 -3.01 16.02 -24.98
N GLU A 415 -2.98 15.43 -23.78
CA GLU A 415 -4.11 14.66 -23.26
C GLU A 415 -5.34 15.54 -22.99
N GLN A 416 -5.13 16.77 -22.52
CA GLN A 416 -6.20 17.75 -22.36
C GLN A 416 -6.83 18.18 -23.69
N LEU A 417 -6.01 18.40 -24.72
CA LEU A 417 -6.49 18.83 -26.04
C LEU A 417 -7.13 17.68 -26.84
N ALA A 418 -6.56 16.48 -26.78
CA ALA A 418 -6.99 15.34 -27.57
C ALA A 418 -8.09 14.50 -26.88
N GLY A 419 -8.33 14.70 -25.58
CA GLY A 419 -9.31 13.95 -24.80
C GLY A 419 -9.00 12.45 -24.66
N ARG A 420 -7.76 12.04 -24.90
CA ARG A 420 -7.30 10.64 -24.86
C ARG A 420 -5.85 10.56 -24.37
N ALA A 421 -5.46 9.39 -23.86
CA ALA A 421 -4.09 9.13 -23.42
C ALA A 421 -3.08 9.42 -24.53
N ALA A 422 -1.96 10.06 -24.18
CA ALA A 422 -0.92 10.38 -25.14
C ALA A 422 -0.31 9.07 -25.69
N PRO A 423 0.01 8.99 -26.99
CA PRO A 423 0.76 7.84 -27.48
C PRO A 423 2.14 7.79 -26.82
N THR A 424 2.81 6.66 -26.97
CA THR A 424 4.21 6.46 -26.54
C THR A 424 5.03 6.01 -27.76
N PHE A 425 6.25 5.55 -27.55
CA PHE A 425 7.08 4.96 -28.61
C PHE A 425 6.41 3.72 -29.26
N PRO A 426 6.78 3.36 -30.51
CA PRO A 426 6.30 2.15 -31.17
C PRO A 426 6.70 0.87 -30.41
N VAL A 427 5.78 -0.10 -30.29
CA VAL A 427 6.01 -1.34 -29.53
C VAL A 427 7.13 -2.20 -30.14
N GLU A 428 7.43 -2.01 -31.41
CA GLU A 428 8.53 -2.65 -32.15
C GLU A 428 9.89 -2.35 -31.50
N LEU A 429 10.03 -1.22 -30.81
CA LEU A 429 11.27 -0.88 -30.10
C LEU A 429 11.54 -1.80 -28.91
N LEU A 430 10.50 -2.41 -28.33
CA LEU A 430 10.62 -3.40 -27.27
C LEU A 430 10.90 -4.82 -27.79
N ASN A 431 10.91 -5.00 -29.12
CA ASN A 431 11.06 -6.29 -29.78
C ASN A 431 12.37 -6.42 -30.57
N ARG A 432 13.35 -5.57 -30.25
CA ARG A 432 14.64 -5.60 -30.94
C ARG A 432 15.34 -6.92 -30.64
N LYS A 433 15.84 -7.59 -31.69
CA LYS A 433 16.65 -8.81 -31.53
C LYS A 433 17.89 -8.47 -30.70
N LYS A 434 18.22 -9.31 -29.71
CA LYS A 434 19.48 -9.24 -28.96
C LYS A 434 20.62 -9.04 -29.96
N VAL A 435 21.26 -7.88 -29.94
CA VAL A 435 22.61 -7.78 -30.47
C VAL A 435 23.45 -8.53 -29.45
N ASN A 436 23.82 -9.77 -29.76
CA ASN A 436 24.78 -10.52 -28.95
C ASN A 436 26.07 -9.70 -28.97
N THR A 437 26.33 -8.95 -27.90
CA THR A 437 27.67 -8.48 -27.58
C THR A 437 28.45 -9.71 -27.13
N THR A 438 29.17 -10.29 -28.08
CA THR A 438 30.25 -11.25 -27.89
C THR A 438 31.33 -10.73 -26.97
#